data_AF-A0A1Y4CWP6-F1
#
_entry.id   AF-A0A1Y4CWP6-F1
#
_cell.length_a   1.000
_cell.length_b   1.000
_cell.length_c   1.000
_cell.angle_alpha   90.00
_cell.angle_beta   90.00
_cell.angle_gamma   90.00
#
_symmetry.space_group_name_H-M   'P 1'
#
loop_
_entity.id
_entity.type
_entity.pdbx_description
1 polymer ?
#
loop_
_entity_poly.entity_id
_entity_poly.type
_entity_poly.pdbx_seq_one_letter_code
_entity_poly.pdbx_strand_id
1 'polypeptide(L)'
;MNTEERLQLILQEPAINELNANVVSDKMVELITQCAMLMGFKVPEPRELTLMAGKVTADLYESYPFLRLGEISICFELGAKGQFGEYFGLNWRTITKWLRGYQQCDLRYRAKLAVEAEKKALPPVSEAYNLQAENRFLQNSFRRYKESGSMERVMSVKVYQTLQ
;
A
#
# COMPACT_ATOMS: atom_id res chain seq x y z
N MET A 1 -13.70 -1.54 16.29
CA MET A 1 -13.29 -1.00 14.99
C MET A 1 -13.74 -1.96 13.91
N ASN A 2 -14.53 -1.49 12.96
CA ASN A 2 -15.01 -2.26 11.81
C ASN A 2 -13.84 -2.60 10.86
N THR A 3 -13.94 -3.66 10.05
CA THR A 3 -12.92 -4.03 9.05
C THR A 3 -12.71 -2.92 8.02
N GLU A 4 -13.76 -2.17 7.66
CA GLU A 4 -13.66 -1.02 6.76
C GLU A 4 -12.84 0.13 7.36
N GLU A 5 -13.07 0.48 8.63
CA GLU A 5 -12.30 1.51 9.35
C GLU A 5 -10.82 1.11 9.48
N ARG A 6 -10.55 -0.17 9.81
CA ARG A 6 -9.20 -0.73 9.81
C ARG A 6 -8.53 -0.56 8.44
N LEU A 7 -9.25 -0.87 7.37
CA LEU A 7 -8.71 -0.82 6.02
C LEU A 7 -8.42 0.62 5.57
N GLN A 8 -9.24 1.60 5.92
CA GLN A 8 -8.98 3.00 5.62
C GLN A 8 -7.69 3.50 6.26
N LEU A 9 -7.43 3.14 7.53
CA LEU A 9 -6.17 3.48 8.21
C LEU A 9 -4.96 2.84 7.51
N ILE A 10 -5.07 1.56 7.17
CA ILE A 10 -4.02 0.79 6.49
C ILE A 10 -3.69 1.40 5.11
N LEU A 11 -4.66 1.98 4.40
CA LEU A 11 -4.42 2.59 3.10
C LEU A 11 -3.51 3.83 3.16
N GLN A 12 -3.27 4.40 4.34
CA GLN A 12 -2.31 5.48 4.57
C GLN A 12 -0.87 4.98 4.83
N GLU A 13 -0.69 3.67 5.04
CA GLU A 13 0.62 3.05 5.28
C GLU A 13 1.43 2.91 3.98
N PRO A 14 2.77 2.80 4.08
CA PRO A 14 3.63 2.54 2.93
C PRO A 14 3.27 1.23 2.24
N ALA A 15 3.39 1.23 0.91
CA ALA A 15 3.15 0.06 0.09
C ALA A 15 4.32 -0.94 0.19
N ILE A 16 4.07 -2.21 -0.14
CA ILE A 16 5.07 -3.29 -0.05
C ILE A 16 6.35 -2.98 -0.82
N ASN A 17 6.25 -2.36 -2.00
CA ASN A 17 7.41 -1.99 -2.80
C ASN A 17 8.34 -0.97 -2.12
N GLU A 18 7.86 -0.24 -1.12
CA GLU A 18 8.64 0.72 -0.33
C GLU A 18 9.28 0.07 0.91
N LEU A 19 8.92 -1.18 1.23
CA LEU A 19 9.38 -1.90 2.41
C LEU A 19 10.60 -2.78 2.11
N ASN A 20 11.35 -3.11 3.16
CA ASN A 20 12.44 -4.08 3.09
C ASN A 20 11.89 -5.51 2.97
N ALA A 21 12.42 -6.29 2.02
CA ALA A 21 11.96 -7.65 1.76
C ALA A 21 12.05 -8.59 2.97
N ASN A 22 13.05 -8.41 3.85
CA ASN A 22 13.16 -9.20 5.08
C ASN A 22 11.99 -8.94 6.02
N VAL A 23 11.58 -7.67 6.18
CA VAL A 23 10.44 -7.29 7.03
C VAL A 23 9.14 -7.89 6.48
N VAL A 24 8.95 -7.87 5.16
CA VAL A 24 7.79 -8.47 4.51
C VAL A 24 7.79 -9.99 4.71
N SER A 25 8.94 -10.64 4.53
CA SER A 25 9.10 -12.08 4.73
C SER A 25 8.82 -12.51 6.16
N ASP A 26 9.36 -11.82 7.17
CA ASP A 26 9.10 -12.09 8.58
C ASP A 26 7.61 -11.95 8.89
N LYS A 27 6.95 -10.93 8.31
CA LYS A 27 5.50 -10.77 8.46
C LYS A 27 4.72 -11.91 7.80
N MET A 28 5.18 -12.43 6.66
CA MET A 28 4.53 -13.57 6.00
C MET A 28 4.66 -14.85 6.84
N VAL A 29 5.82 -15.09 7.46
CA VAL A 29 6.01 -16.21 8.41
C VAL A 29 4.98 -16.13 9.54
N GLU A 30 4.81 -14.94 10.12
CA GLU A 30 3.84 -14.69 11.19
C GLU A 30 2.39 -14.97 10.72
N LEU A 31 1.98 -14.38 9.59
CA LEU A 31 0.61 -14.51 9.07
C LEU A 31 0.26 -15.93 8.66
N ILE A 32 1.17 -16.64 7.99
CA ILE A 32 0.97 -18.04 7.61
C ILE A 32 0.83 -18.91 8.86
N THR A 33 1.66 -18.68 9.88
CA THR A 33 1.57 -19.41 11.16
C THR A 33 0.23 -19.18 11.85
N GLN A 34 -0.17 -17.91 11.98
CA GLN A 34 -1.45 -17.55 12.61
C GLN A 34 -2.62 -18.18 11.85
N CYS A 35 -2.62 -18.13 10.52
CA CYS A 35 -3.66 -18.76 9.71
C CYS A 35 -3.69 -20.28 9.88
N ALA A 36 -2.53 -20.95 9.89
CA ALA A 36 -2.49 -22.39 10.11
C ALA A 36 -3.17 -22.76 11.45
N MET A 37 -2.87 -22.02 12.52
CA MET A 37 -3.48 -22.22 13.83
C MET A 37 -4.99 -21.95 13.82
N LEU A 38 -5.43 -20.81 13.25
CA LEU A 38 -6.84 -20.43 13.20
C LEU A 38 -7.70 -21.42 12.39
N MET A 39 -7.12 -22.02 11.36
CA MET A 39 -7.79 -23.01 10.51
C MET A 39 -7.70 -24.43 11.06
N GLY A 40 -7.03 -24.65 12.20
CA GLY A 40 -6.84 -25.97 12.80
C GLY A 40 -5.85 -26.85 12.05
N PHE A 41 -5.01 -26.29 11.19
CA PHE A 41 -3.97 -27.03 10.50
C PHE A 41 -2.70 -27.16 11.34
N LYS A 42 -1.94 -28.23 11.10
CA LYS A 42 -0.60 -28.37 11.66
C LYS A 42 0.28 -27.24 11.12
N VAL A 43 0.93 -26.50 12.02
CA VAL A 43 1.90 -25.48 11.64
C VAL A 43 3.07 -26.17 10.92
N PRO A 44 3.47 -25.70 9.71
CA PRO A 44 4.62 -26.26 9.00
C PRO A 44 5.92 -26.18 9.80
N GLU A 45 6.91 -26.99 9.46
CA GLU A 45 8.22 -26.87 10.10
C GLU A 45 8.86 -25.51 9.77
N PRO A 46 9.71 -24.95 10.65
CA PRO A 46 10.29 -23.61 10.44
C PRO A 46 10.93 -23.41 9.07
N ARG A 47 11.64 -24.42 8.55
CA ARG A 47 12.26 -24.37 7.23
C ARG A 47 11.23 -24.29 6.08
N GLU A 48 10.16 -25.07 6.17
CA GLU A 48 9.08 -25.07 5.17
C GLU A 48 8.32 -23.74 5.19
N LEU A 49 8.07 -23.23 6.39
CA LEU A 49 7.43 -21.94 6.60
C LEU A 49 8.24 -20.80 6.01
N THR A 50 9.56 -20.75 6.26
CA THR A 50 10.45 -19.74 5.67
C THR A 50 10.50 -19.83 4.15
N LEU A 51 10.53 -21.05 3.59
CA LEU A 51 10.49 -21.25 2.13
C LEU A 51 9.16 -20.71 1.55
N MET A 52 8.04 -21.04 2.18
CA MET A 52 6.72 -20.58 1.75
C MET A 52 6.59 -19.07 1.86
N ALA A 53 6.99 -18.49 2.99
CA ALA A 53 6.99 -17.05 3.23
C ALA A 53 7.88 -16.30 2.23
N GLY A 54 9.08 -16.83 1.93
CA GLY A 54 9.96 -16.27 0.90
C GLY A 54 9.33 -16.28 -0.48
N LYS A 55 8.65 -17.38 -0.85
CA LYS A 55 7.94 -17.46 -2.13
C LYS A 55 6.75 -16.50 -2.19
N VAL A 56 5.96 -16.41 -1.12
CA VAL A 56 4.86 -15.44 -1.01
C VAL A 56 5.38 -14.03 -1.13
N THR A 57 6.48 -13.71 -0.45
CA THR A 57 7.12 -12.39 -0.48
C THR A 57 7.55 -12.02 -1.90
N ALA A 58 8.25 -12.91 -2.60
CA ALA A 58 8.64 -12.66 -3.99
C ALA A 58 7.43 -12.32 -4.88
N ASP A 59 6.36 -13.10 -4.77
CA ASP A 59 5.14 -12.90 -5.54
C ASP A 59 4.38 -11.61 -5.14
N LEU A 60 4.48 -11.16 -3.88
CA LEU A 60 3.95 -9.88 -3.44
C LEU A 60 4.65 -8.70 -4.12
N TYR A 61 5.98 -8.74 -4.20
CA TYR A 61 6.74 -7.69 -4.90
C TYR A 61 6.47 -7.71 -6.42
N GLU A 62 6.29 -8.89 -7.01
CA GLU A 62 6.05 -9.03 -8.45
C GLU A 62 4.62 -8.65 -8.87
N SER A 63 3.61 -9.19 -8.18
CA SER A 63 2.21 -9.12 -8.62
C SER A 63 1.34 -8.17 -7.79
N TYR A 64 1.77 -7.82 -6.57
CA TYR A 64 1.00 -7.03 -5.62
C TYR A 64 1.79 -5.86 -4.98
N PRO A 65 2.68 -5.15 -5.72
CA PRO A 65 3.63 -4.19 -5.13
C PRO A 65 2.95 -3.03 -4.39
N PHE A 66 1.73 -2.66 -4.81
CA PHE A 66 0.97 -1.54 -4.25
C PHE A 66 -0.03 -1.95 -3.16
N LEU A 67 0.02 -3.18 -2.66
CA LEU A 67 -0.70 -3.55 -1.44
C LEU A 67 0.10 -3.11 -0.20
N ARG A 68 -0.57 -2.98 0.94
CA ARG A 68 0.06 -2.76 2.26
C ARG A 68 0.10 -4.05 3.07
N LEU A 69 1.02 -4.16 4.03
CA LEU A 69 1.08 -5.33 4.93
C LEU A 69 -0.22 -5.54 5.72
N GLY A 70 -0.88 -4.45 6.12
CA GLY A 70 -2.19 -4.51 6.74
C GLY A 70 -3.27 -5.10 5.81
N GLU A 71 -3.22 -4.79 4.51
CA GLU A 71 -4.16 -5.35 3.53
C GLU A 71 -3.97 -6.86 3.40
N ILE A 72 -2.72 -7.34 3.42
CA ILE A 72 -2.42 -8.78 3.40
C ILE A 72 -2.96 -9.46 4.66
N SER A 73 -2.81 -8.83 5.82
CA SER A 73 -3.33 -9.36 7.09
C SER A 73 -4.85 -9.55 7.01
N ILE A 74 -5.59 -8.55 6.52
CA ILE A 74 -7.03 -8.65 6.28
C ILE A 74 -7.36 -9.73 5.24
N CYS A 75 -6.60 -9.80 4.14
CA CYS A 75 -6.77 -10.84 3.13
C CYS A 75 -6.66 -12.25 3.73
N PHE A 76 -5.68 -12.49 4.60
CA PHE A 76 -5.49 -13.77 5.28
C PHE A 76 -6.64 -14.06 6.26
N GLU A 77 -7.10 -13.07 7.04
CA GLU A 77 -8.27 -13.19 7.92
C GLU A 77 -9.56 -13.56 7.15
N LEU A 78 -9.83 -12.87 6.03
CA LEU A 78 -11.02 -13.12 5.20
C LEU A 78 -10.93 -14.45 4.45
N GLY A 79 -9.73 -14.77 3.97
CA GLY A 79 -9.41 -16.05 3.33
C GLY A 79 -9.65 -17.23 4.26
N ALA A 80 -9.13 -17.17 5.49
CA ALA A 80 -9.34 -18.21 6.51
C ALA A 80 -10.81 -18.39 6.92
N LYS A 81 -11.64 -17.36 6.72
CA LYS A 81 -13.10 -17.41 6.94
C LYS A 81 -13.88 -17.93 5.72
N GLY A 82 -13.22 -18.27 4.62
CA GLY A 82 -13.87 -18.79 3.41
C GLY A 82 -14.45 -17.73 2.47
N GLN A 83 -14.16 -16.44 2.66
CA GLN A 83 -14.75 -15.38 1.82
C GLN A 83 -14.28 -15.39 0.35
N PHE A 84 -13.17 -16.07 0.06
CA PHE A 84 -12.61 -16.18 -1.28
C PHE A 84 -12.83 -17.58 -1.90
N GLY A 85 -13.87 -18.28 -1.44
CA GLY A 85 -14.27 -19.61 -1.90
C GLY A 85 -13.54 -20.75 -1.18
N GLU A 86 -13.78 -21.96 -1.66
CA GLU A 86 -13.23 -23.18 -1.08
C GLU A 86 -11.74 -23.34 -1.35
N TYR A 87 -11.03 -23.90 -0.36
CA TYR A 87 -9.61 -24.18 -0.41
C TYR A 87 -9.28 -25.50 0.29
N PHE A 88 -8.15 -26.09 -0.09
CA PHE A 88 -7.67 -27.35 0.44
C PHE A 88 -6.33 -27.11 1.13
N GLY A 89 -6.37 -26.97 2.44
CA GLY A 89 -5.18 -26.67 3.26
C GLY A 89 -4.62 -25.26 3.08
N LEU A 90 -3.60 -24.96 3.88
CA LEU A 90 -2.81 -23.73 3.78
C LEU A 90 -1.55 -24.01 2.95
N ASN A 91 -1.65 -23.78 1.65
CA ASN A 91 -0.54 -23.91 0.72
C ASN A 91 -0.44 -22.66 -0.16
N TRP A 92 0.63 -22.62 -0.95
CA TRP A 92 0.90 -21.52 -1.87
C TRP A 92 -0.29 -21.20 -2.78
N ARG A 93 -0.94 -22.21 -3.37
CA ARG A 93 -2.12 -22.02 -4.26
C ARG A 93 -3.30 -21.38 -3.52
N THR A 94 -3.55 -21.76 -2.27
CA THR A 94 -4.60 -21.16 -1.43
C THR A 94 -4.30 -19.67 -1.19
N ILE A 95 -3.06 -19.34 -0.82
CA ILE A 95 -2.65 -17.94 -0.57
C ILE A 95 -2.77 -17.10 -1.84
N THR A 96 -2.32 -17.61 -3.00
CA THR A 96 -2.45 -16.89 -4.27
C THR A 96 -3.92 -16.63 -4.62
N LYS A 97 -4.81 -17.61 -4.38
CA LYS A 97 -6.26 -17.43 -4.59
C LYS A 97 -6.83 -16.33 -3.70
N TRP A 98 -6.44 -16.29 -2.43
CA TRP A 98 -6.89 -15.25 -1.51
C TRP A 98 -6.42 -13.86 -1.94
N LEU A 99 -5.15 -13.71 -2.32
CA LEU A 99 -4.62 -12.43 -2.80
C LEU A 99 -5.36 -11.92 -4.04
N ARG A 100 -5.67 -12.81 -4.99
CA ARG A 100 -6.49 -12.47 -6.17
C ARG A 100 -7.92 -12.09 -5.79
N GLY A 101 -8.55 -12.88 -4.91
CA GLY A 101 -9.90 -12.60 -4.42
C GLY A 101 -9.98 -11.26 -3.69
N TYR A 102 -8.98 -10.93 -2.88
CA TYR A 102 -8.90 -9.67 -2.16
C TYR A 102 -8.74 -8.46 -3.10
N GLN A 103 -7.92 -8.57 -4.16
CA GLN A 103 -7.78 -7.49 -5.15
C GLN A 103 -9.12 -7.11 -5.81
N GLN A 104 -9.99 -8.10 -6.01
CA GLN A 104 -11.31 -7.96 -6.64
C GLN A 104 -12.44 -7.74 -5.62
N CYS A 105 -12.12 -7.67 -4.32
CA CYS A 105 -13.12 -7.58 -3.27
C CYS A 105 -13.73 -6.17 -3.20
N ASP A 106 -15.06 -6.08 -3.20
CA ASP A 106 -15.83 -4.84 -3.05
C ASP A 106 -15.42 -4.04 -1.80
N LEU A 107 -15.09 -4.73 -0.70
CA LEU A 107 -14.63 -4.12 0.54
C LEU A 107 -13.45 -3.16 0.30
N ARG A 108 -12.47 -3.61 -0.47
CA ARG A 108 -11.27 -2.84 -0.79
C ARG A 108 -11.60 -1.66 -1.69
N TYR A 109 -12.46 -1.88 -2.68
CA TYR A 109 -12.91 -0.82 -3.58
C TYR A 109 -13.62 0.30 -2.81
N ARG A 110 -14.56 -0.05 -1.93
CA ARG A 110 -15.28 0.91 -1.07
C ARG A 110 -14.35 1.69 -0.15
N ALA A 111 -13.41 1.01 0.50
CA ALA A 111 -12.44 1.68 1.37
C ALA A 111 -11.56 2.68 0.60
N LYS A 112 -11.12 2.35 -0.61
CA LYS A 112 -10.38 3.29 -1.47
C LYS A 112 -11.21 4.52 -1.84
N LEU A 113 -12.46 4.31 -2.27
CA LEU A 113 -13.36 5.41 -2.58
C LEU A 113 -13.59 6.33 -1.38
N ALA A 114 -13.73 5.78 -0.17
CA ALA A 114 -13.91 6.55 1.05
C ALA A 114 -12.69 7.43 1.35
N VAL A 115 -11.47 6.87 1.25
CA VAL A 115 -10.22 7.63 1.44
C VAL A 115 -10.07 8.72 0.37
N GLU A 116 -10.42 8.44 -0.88
CA GLU A 116 -10.39 9.45 -1.95
C GLU A 116 -11.44 10.55 -1.74
N ALA A 117 -12.64 10.21 -1.28
CA ALA A 117 -13.69 11.17 -0.95
C ALA A 117 -13.27 12.08 0.22
N GLU A 118 -12.64 11.52 1.26
CA GLU A 118 -12.11 12.30 2.37
C GLU A 118 -11.01 13.27 1.91
N LYS A 119 -10.09 12.82 1.03
CA LYS A 119 -9.08 13.69 0.42
C LYS A 119 -9.70 14.83 -0.38
N LYS A 120 -10.81 14.59 -1.08
CA LYS A 120 -11.55 15.62 -1.83
C LYS A 120 -12.36 16.55 -0.94
N ALA A 121 -12.77 16.09 0.24
CA ALA A 121 -13.53 16.88 1.22
C ALA A 121 -12.64 17.86 2.02
N LEU A 122 -11.31 17.69 1.97
CA LEU A 122 -10.39 18.71 2.48
C LEU A 122 -10.65 20.02 1.73
N PRO A 123 -10.81 21.15 2.46
CA PRO A 123 -11.14 22.42 1.83
C PRO A 123 -10.08 22.74 0.77
N PRO A 124 -10.49 23.27 -0.40
CA PRO A 124 -9.53 23.73 -1.38
C PRO A 124 -8.59 24.72 -0.70
N VAL A 125 -7.31 24.60 -1.02
CA VAL A 125 -6.27 25.47 -0.50
C VAL A 125 -6.71 26.92 -0.69
N SER A 126 -6.80 27.69 0.41
CA SER A 126 -7.35 29.06 0.36
C SER A 126 -6.64 29.90 -0.71
N GLU A 127 -7.36 30.78 -1.41
CA GLU A 127 -6.76 31.68 -2.41
C GLU A 127 -5.56 32.43 -1.83
N ALA A 128 -5.64 32.85 -0.57
CA ALA A 128 -4.55 33.52 0.14
C ALA A 128 -3.29 32.64 0.26
N TYR A 129 -3.44 31.34 0.51
CA TYR A 129 -2.32 30.41 0.56
C TYR A 129 -1.72 30.16 -0.82
N ASN A 130 -2.55 30.01 -1.86
CA ASN A 130 -2.06 29.86 -3.24
C ASN A 130 -1.25 31.08 -3.66
N LEU A 131 -1.75 32.29 -3.39
CA LEU A 131 -1.05 33.53 -3.67
C LEU A 131 0.30 33.62 -2.94
N GLN A 132 0.36 33.16 -1.68
CA GLN A 132 1.62 33.12 -0.93
C GLN A 132 2.61 32.09 -1.50
N ALA A 133 2.13 30.92 -1.91
CA ALA A 133 2.95 29.88 -2.52
C ALA A 133 3.51 30.32 -3.89
N GLU A 134 2.69 30.92 -4.73
CA GLU A 134 3.09 31.50 -6.03
C GLU A 134 4.13 32.60 -5.84
N ASN A 135 3.90 33.54 -4.91
CA ASN A 135 4.87 34.60 -4.60
C ASN A 135 6.22 34.03 -4.14
N ARG A 136 6.20 33.01 -3.27
CA ARG A 136 7.42 32.34 -2.81
C ARG A 136 8.14 31.64 -3.97
N PHE A 137 7.40 30.98 -4.86
CA PHE A 137 7.96 30.35 -6.06
C PHE A 137 8.63 31.38 -6.99
N LEU A 138 7.94 32.48 -7.32
CA LEU A 138 8.45 33.56 -8.15
C LEU A 138 9.72 34.20 -7.56
N GLN A 139 9.71 34.50 -6.26
CA GLN A 139 10.88 35.06 -5.56
C GLN A 139 12.11 34.14 -5.62
N ASN A 140 11.89 32.83 -5.43
CA ASN A 140 12.97 31.84 -5.48
C ASN A 140 13.49 31.66 -6.91
N SER A 141 12.60 31.66 -7.90
CA SER A 141 12.96 31.59 -9.32
C SER A 141 13.77 32.82 -9.75
N PHE A 142 13.36 34.01 -9.33
CA PHE A 142 14.08 35.26 -9.61
C PHE A 142 15.45 35.31 -8.93
N ARG A 143 15.56 34.84 -7.67
CA ARG A 143 16.85 34.75 -6.98
C ARG A 143 17.84 33.85 -7.72
N ARG A 144 17.39 32.67 -8.14
CA ARG A 144 18.19 31.73 -8.93
C ARG A 144 18.60 32.31 -10.27
N TYR A 145 17.72 33.06 -10.93
CA TYR A 145 18.05 33.77 -12.16
C TYR A 145 19.16 34.81 -11.95
N LYS A 146 19.12 35.60 -10.87
CA LYS A 146 20.20 36.56 -10.55
C LYS A 146 21.56 35.87 -10.37
N GLU A 147 21.56 34.66 -9.83
CA GLU A 147 22.78 33.87 -9.58
C GLU A 147 23.31 33.19 -10.85
N SER A 148 22.43 32.68 -11.72
CA SER A 148 22.81 31.88 -12.89
C SER A 148 22.83 32.63 -14.22
N GLY A 149 22.18 33.79 -14.32
CA GLY A 149 21.99 34.54 -15.57
C GLY A 149 21.12 33.87 -16.63
N SER A 150 20.57 32.67 -16.35
CA SER A 150 19.77 31.89 -17.32
C SER A 150 18.46 31.42 -16.70
N MET A 151 17.36 31.69 -17.42
CA MET A 151 15.99 31.34 -17.06
C MET A 151 15.58 29.93 -17.55
N GLU A 152 16.34 29.34 -18.48
CA GLU A 152 15.95 28.15 -19.27
C GLU A 152 15.77 26.87 -18.43
N ARG A 153 16.37 26.78 -17.23
CA ARG A 153 16.29 25.59 -16.37
C ARG A 153 15.28 25.70 -15.22
N VAL A 154 14.62 26.85 -15.03
CA VAL A 154 14.00 27.17 -13.74
C VAL A 154 12.47 27.04 -13.74
N MET A 155 11.78 27.37 -14.83
CA MET A 155 10.32 27.53 -14.80
C MET A 155 9.55 26.27 -15.19
N SER A 156 9.70 25.78 -16.42
CA SER A 156 8.87 24.68 -16.94
C SER A 156 9.08 23.35 -16.21
N VAL A 157 10.33 22.97 -15.95
CA VAL A 157 10.67 21.69 -15.30
C VAL A 157 10.25 21.67 -13.82
N LYS A 158 10.37 22.80 -13.11
CA LYS A 158 10.05 22.84 -11.67
C LYS A 158 8.57 23.00 -11.40
N VAL A 159 7.82 23.75 -12.21
CA VAL A 159 6.36 23.78 -12.11
C VAL A 159 5.80 22.36 -12.24
N TYR A 160 6.32 21.57 -13.18
CA TYR A 160 5.94 20.17 -13.34
C TYR A 160 6.27 19.29 -12.12
N GLN A 161 7.41 19.53 -11.45
CA GLN A 161 7.81 18.82 -10.24
C GLN A 161 7.10 19.30 -8.96
N THR A 162 6.53 20.50 -8.95
CA THR A 162 5.87 21.09 -7.76
C THR A 162 4.36 20.84 -7.78
N LEU A 163 3.81 20.41 -8.92
CA LEU A 163 2.39 20.10 -9.12
C LEU A 163 2.08 18.58 -9.10
N GLN A 164 3.08 17.74 -8.85
CA GLN A 164 2.92 16.32 -8.50
C GLN A 164 2.99 16.14 -6.99
#